data_AF-A0A6J7QTM2-F1
#
_entry.id   AF-A0A6J7QTM2-F1
#
_cell.length_a   1.000
_cell.length_b   1.000
_cell.length_c   1.000
_cell.angle_alpha   90.00
_cell.angle_beta   90.00
_cell.angle_gamma   90.00
#
_symmetry.space_group_name_H-M   'P 1'
#
loop_
_entity.id
_entity.type
_entity.pdbx_description
1 polymer ?
#
loop_
_entity_poly.entity_id
_entity_poly.type
_entity_poly.pdbx_seq_one_letter_code
_entity_poly.pdbx_strand_id
1 'polypeptide(L)'
;MWPGVSRSLITIVAALLVGCSMAAALEFSFLLGLATLAAATALDLAKHGGELVDAYGIGTPILGAVVAFITAIIAVKWLVRYLSARPLARFGWYRLAAAAVTTVLIMSNTIG
;
A
#
# COMPACT_ATOMS: atom_id res chain seq x y z
N MET A 1 -10.03 -10.24 -5.82
CA MET A 1 -8.74 -9.51 -5.81
C MET A 1 -7.69 -10.46 -6.36
N TRP A 2 -7.03 -10.14 -7.48
CA TRP A 2 -5.93 -10.98 -7.98
C TRP A 2 -4.66 -10.64 -7.17
N PRO A 3 -4.07 -11.58 -6.41
CA PRO A 3 -2.87 -11.32 -5.61
C PRO A 3 -1.71 -10.86 -6.49
N GLY A 4 -1.08 -9.73 -6.13
CA GLY A 4 0.03 -9.14 -6.89
C GLY A 4 -0.36 -7.99 -7.81
N VAL A 5 -1.66 -7.79 -8.10
CA VAL A 5 -2.09 -6.60 -8.83
C VAL A 5 -2.13 -5.39 -7.89
N SER A 6 -1.40 -4.32 -8.25
CA SER A 6 -1.35 -3.10 -7.44
C SER A 6 -2.72 -2.40 -7.44
N ARG A 7 -3.44 -2.53 -6.33
CA ARG A 7 -4.72 -1.85 -6.11
C ARG A 7 -4.66 -0.36 -6.42
N SER A 8 -3.60 0.33 -5.96
CA SER A 8 -3.43 1.77 -6.19
C SER A 8 -3.28 2.13 -7.67
N LEU A 9 -2.63 1.31 -8.49
CA LEU A 9 -2.43 1.61 -9.91
C LEU A 9 -3.74 1.48 -10.69
N ILE A 10 -4.55 0.45 -10.40
CA ILE A 10 -5.89 0.30 -11.00
C ILE A 10 -6.76 1.50 -10.68
N THR A 11 -6.82 1.93 -9.41
CA THR A 11 -7.67 3.04 -8.99
C THR A 11 -7.21 4.38 -9.53
N ILE A 12 -5.89 4.61 -9.65
CA ILE A 12 -5.34 5.81 -10.29
C ILE A 12 -5.70 5.84 -11.78
N VAL A 13 -5.46 4.74 -12.51
CA VAL A 13 -5.76 4.65 -13.95
C VAL A 13 -7.25 4.81 -14.21
N ALA A 14 -8.10 4.16 -13.41
CA ALA A 14 -9.56 4.32 -13.52
C ALA A 14 -9.99 5.79 -13.30
N ALA A 15 -9.46 6.47 -12.28
CA ALA A 15 -9.78 7.88 -12.03
C ALA A 15 -9.29 8.80 -13.16
N LEU A 16 -8.11 8.54 -13.74
CA LEU A 16 -7.60 9.28 -14.90
C LEU A 16 -8.50 9.07 -16.13
N LEU A 17 -9.01 7.85 -16.37
CA LEU A 17 -9.92 7.55 -17.48
C LEU A 17 -11.27 8.28 -17.35
N VAL A 18 -11.70 8.58 -16.11
CA VAL A 18 -12.90 9.37 -15.82
C VAL A 18 -12.63 10.89 -15.91
N GLY A 19 -11.39 11.29 -16.22
CA GLY A 19 -11.00 12.69 -16.42
C GLY A 19 -10.53 13.40 -15.16
N CYS A 20 -10.27 12.69 -14.07
CA CYS A 20 -9.67 13.30 -12.88
C CYS A 20 -8.21 13.72 -13.15
N SER A 21 -7.75 14.77 -12.47
CA SER A 21 -6.34 15.13 -12.47
C SER A 21 -5.49 14.05 -11.79
N MET A 22 -4.20 13.96 -12.13
CA MET A 22 -3.27 13.02 -11.49
C MET A 22 -3.26 13.16 -9.97
N ALA A 23 -3.27 14.39 -9.46
CA ALA A 23 -3.31 14.67 -8.03
C ALA A 23 -4.59 14.13 -7.38
N ALA A 24 -5.75 14.40 -7.98
CA ALA A 24 -7.03 13.90 -7.48
C ALA A 24 -7.14 12.36 -7.54
N ALA A 25 -6.63 11.75 -8.62
CA ALA A 25 -6.59 10.30 -8.78
C ALA A 25 -5.73 9.62 -7.69
N LEU A 26 -4.59 10.23 -7.34
CA LEU A 26 -3.72 9.78 -6.25
C LEU A 26 -4.39 9.89 -4.89
N GLU A 27 -4.95 11.06 -4.57
CA GLU A 27 -5.65 11.30 -3.30
C GLU A 27 -6.82 10.32 -3.13
N PHE A 28 -7.64 10.16 -4.17
CA PHE A 28 -8.75 9.20 -4.17
C PHE A 28 -8.25 7.77 -3.95
N SER A 29 -7.22 7.34 -4.66
CA SER A 29 -6.64 6.01 -4.52
C SER A 29 -6.11 5.75 -3.11
N PHE A 30 -5.55 6.76 -2.44
CA PHE A 30 -5.07 6.65 -1.07
C PHE A 30 -6.20 6.58 -0.06
N LEU A 31 -7.21 7.44 -0.19
CA LEU A 31 -8.38 7.44 0.70
C LEU A 31 -9.15 6.12 0.60
N LEU A 32 -9.41 5.65 -0.62
CA LEU A 32 -10.02 4.35 -0.85
C LEU A 32 -9.14 3.22 -0.29
N GLY A 33 -7.82 3.35 -0.44
CA GLY A 33 -6.88 2.40 0.09
C GLY A 33 -6.88 2.31 1.61
N LEU A 34 -6.96 3.47 2.29
CA LEU A 34 -7.07 3.59 3.73
C LEU A 34 -8.38 2.97 4.24
N ALA A 35 -9.51 3.30 3.62
CA ALA A 35 -10.81 2.76 4.00
C ALA A 35 -10.86 1.22 3.89
N THR A 36 -10.39 0.69 2.75
CA THR A 36 -10.44 -0.76 2.49
C THR A 36 -9.42 -1.55 3.31
N LEU A 37 -8.21 -1.02 3.54
CA LEU A 37 -7.23 -1.67 4.43
C LEU A 37 -7.69 -1.60 5.88
N ALA A 38 -8.20 -0.46 6.34
CA ALA A 38 -8.71 -0.33 7.71
C ALA A 38 -9.85 -1.32 7.97
N ALA A 39 -10.79 -1.46 7.03
CA ALA A 39 -11.87 -2.44 7.12
C ALA A 39 -11.33 -3.88 7.15
N ALA A 40 -10.36 -4.20 6.29
CA ALA A 40 -9.73 -5.53 6.27
C ALA A 40 -8.99 -5.82 7.58
N THR A 41 -8.18 -4.88 8.08
CA THR A 41 -7.45 -5.00 9.35
C THR A 41 -8.42 -5.14 10.52
N ALA A 42 -9.52 -4.37 10.56
CA ALA A 42 -10.51 -4.48 11.64
C ALA A 42 -11.20 -5.85 11.63
N LEU A 43 -11.55 -6.37 10.45
CA LEU A 43 -12.11 -7.71 10.31
C LEU A 43 -11.12 -8.79 10.74
N ASP A 44 -9.86 -8.64 10.36
CA ASP A 44 -8.80 -9.61 10.68
C ASP A 44 -8.48 -9.59 12.18
N LEU A 45 -8.44 -8.40 12.80
CA LEU A 45 -8.28 -8.24 14.24
C LEU A 45 -9.47 -8.81 15.02
N ALA A 46 -10.69 -8.70 14.49
CA ALA A 46 -11.87 -9.31 15.12
C ALA A 46 -11.83 -10.85 15.09
N LYS A 47 -11.18 -11.45 14.08
CA LYS A 47 -11.09 -12.90 13.91
C LYS A 47 -9.87 -13.53 14.58
N HIS A 48 -8.72 -12.87 14.49
CA HIS A 48 -7.41 -13.41 14.90
C HIS A 48 -6.71 -12.56 15.96
N GLY A 49 -7.37 -11.51 16.48
CA GLY A 49 -6.77 -10.61 17.46
C GLY A 49 -6.34 -11.28 18.77
N GLY A 50 -7.04 -12.35 19.18
CA GLY A 50 -6.65 -13.15 20.34
C GLY A 50 -5.30 -13.83 20.16
N GLU A 51 -5.08 -14.49 19.01
CA GLU A 51 -3.80 -15.14 18.67
C GLU A 51 -2.65 -14.13 18.60
N LEU A 52 -2.95 -12.92 18.09
CA LEU A 52 -1.99 -11.84 17.94
C LEU A 52 -1.53 -11.29 19.31
N VAL A 53 -2.45 -11.22 20.27
CA VAL A 53 -2.16 -10.84 21.66
C VAL A 53 -1.41 -11.95 22.41
N ASP A 54 -1.78 -13.22 22.21
CA ASP A 54 -1.10 -14.35 22.84
C ASP A 54 0.35 -14.51 22.36
N ALA A 55 0.62 -14.24 21.07
CA ALA A 55 1.95 -14.37 20.50
C ALA A 55 2.89 -13.17 20.78
N TYR A 56 2.36 -11.94 20.80
CA TYR A 56 3.18 -10.71 20.81
C TYR A 56 2.84 -9.73 21.95
N GLY A 57 1.83 -10.04 22.76
CA GLY A 57 1.25 -9.13 23.74
C GLY A 57 0.50 -7.95 23.10
N ILE A 58 -0.16 -7.14 23.93
CA ILE A 58 -0.92 -5.96 23.46
C ILE A 58 0.01 -4.79 23.05
N GLY A 59 1.21 -4.69 23.63
CA GLY A 59 2.11 -3.54 23.44
C GLY A 59 2.69 -3.44 22.03
N THR A 60 3.12 -4.56 21.46
CA THR A 60 3.81 -4.61 20.15
C THR A 60 2.89 -4.21 18.99
N PRO A 61 1.65 -4.72 18.88
CA PRO A 61 0.72 -4.33 17.82
C PRO A 61 0.33 -2.85 17.89
N ILE A 62 0.16 -2.30 19.09
CA ILE A 62 -0.16 -0.88 19.27
C ILE A 62 0.99 0.00 18.81
N LEU A 63 2.23 -0.32 19.21
CA LEU A 63 3.40 0.43 18.77
C LEU A 63 3.54 0.37 17.24
N GLY A 64 3.40 -0.82 16.66
CA GLY A 64 3.40 -1.00 15.21
C GLY A 64 2.33 -0.18 14.51
N ALA A 65 1.10 -0.15 15.05
CA ALA A 65 0.01 0.65 14.52
C ALA A 65 0.31 2.15 14.55
N VAL A 66 0.86 2.67 15.65
CA VAL A 66 1.23 4.09 15.79
C VAL A 66 2.34 4.46 14.81
N VAL A 67 3.41 3.67 14.74
CA VAL A 67 4.53 3.91 13.81
C VAL A 67 4.04 3.86 12.36
N ALA A 68 3.27 2.83 11.99
CA ALA A 68 2.70 2.70 10.66
C ALA A 68 1.80 3.89 10.29
N PHE A 69 0.98 4.37 11.23
CA PHE A 69 0.11 5.53 11.01
C PHE A 69 0.91 6.80 10.71
N ILE A 70 1.95 7.09 11.51
CA ILE A 70 2.81 8.26 11.31
C ILE A 70 3.55 8.15 9.98
N THR A 71 4.17 7.01 9.69
CA THR A 71 4.90 6.78 8.44
C THR A 71 3.98 6.88 7.23
N ALA A 72 2.73 6.38 7.32
CA ALA A 72 1.76 6.49 6.25
C ALA A 72 1.41 7.96 5.93
N ILE A 73 1.17 8.80 6.95
CA ILE A 73 0.88 10.23 6.74
C ILE A 73 2.04 10.93 6.02
N ILE A 74 3.28 10.66 6.46
CA ILE A 74 4.49 11.23 5.86
C ILE A 74 4.64 10.77 4.41
N ALA A 75 4.48 9.47 4.15
CA ALA A 75 4.62 8.88 2.83
C ALA A 75 3.59 9.43 1.84
N VAL A 76 2.32 9.58 2.26
CA VAL A 76 1.25 10.14 1.41
C VAL A 76 1.55 11.59 1.06
N LYS A 77 1.88 12.44 2.05
CA LYS A 77 2.24 13.84 1.82
C LYS A 77 3.42 13.97 0.87
N TRP A 78 4.45 13.15 1.06
CA TRP A 78 5.62 13.13 0.20
C TRP A 78 5.27 12.70 -1.22
N LEU A 79 4.48 11.63 -1.38
CA LEU A 79 4.15 11.09 -2.70
C LEU A 79 3.27 12.04 -3.51
N VAL A 80 2.26 12.64 -2.89
CA VAL A 80 1.41 13.65 -3.55
C VAL A 80 2.27 14.83 -4.00
N ARG A 81 3.18 15.32 -3.15
CA ARG A 81 4.10 16.42 -3.52
C ARG A 81 5.07 16.03 -4.64
N TYR A 82 5.59 14.80 -4.62
CA TYR A 82 6.53 14.30 -5.62
C TYR A 82 5.87 14.16 -7.00
N LEU A 83 4.67 13.58 -7.04
CA LEU A 83 3.95 13.31 -8.29
C LEU A 83 3.30 14.55 -8.89
N SER A 84 3.00 15.56 -8.09
CA SER A 84 2.61 16.89 -8.60
C SER A 84 3.77 17.63 -9.29
N ALA A 85 5.03 17.28 -8.99
CA ALA A 85 6.21 17.97 -9.51
C ALA A 85 6.99 17.20 -10.59
N ARG A 86 6.77 15.89 -10.74
CA ARG A 86 7.53 15.03 -11.68
C ARG A 86 6.66 13.97 -12.34
N PRO A 87 6.92 13.63 -13.61
CA PRO A 87 6.19 12.58 -14.31
C PRO A 87 6.43 11.20 -13.66
N LEU A 88 5.38 10.36 -13.63
CA LEU A 88 5.35 8.99 -13.09
C LEU A 88 6.41 8.03 -13.65
N ALA A 89 7.07 8.38 -14.75
CA ALA A 89 8.00 7.50 -15.47
C ALA A 89 9.08 6.89 -14.56
N ARG A 90 9.66 7.68 -13.64
CA ARG A 90 10.70 7.19 -12.73
C ARG A 90 10.17 6.19 -11.70
N PHE A 91 8.92 6.36 -11.26
CA PHE A 91 8.26 5.40 -10.37
C PHE A 91 7.93 4.08 -11.09
N GLY A 92 7.60 4.14 -12.38
CA GLY A 92 7.42 2.96 -13.23
C GLY A 92 8.69 2.09 -13.30
N TRP A 93 9.85 2.70 -13.52
CA TRP A 93 11.14 1.98 -13.56
C TRP A 93 11.49 1.30 -12.22
N TYR A 94 11.23 1.96 -11.09
CA TYR A 94 11.40 1.36 -9.77
C TYR A 94 10.54 0.09 -9.60
N ARG A 95 9.27 0.13 -10.04
CA ARG A 95 8.38 -1.04 -9.96
C ARG A 95 8.81 -2.18 -10.86
N LEU A 96 9.30 -1.90 -12.06
CA LEU A 96 9.83 -2.92 -12.97
C LEU A 96 11.07 -3.61 -12.37
N ALA A 97 11.98 -2.83 -11.77
CA ALA A 97 13.14 -3.38 -11.08
C ALA A 97 12.73 -4.24 -9.87
N ALA A 98 11.81 -3.77 -9.03
CA ALA A 98 11.28 -4.54 -7.91
C ALA A 98 10.61 -5.85 -8.37
N ALA A 99 9.81 -5.80 -9.44
CA ALA A 99 9.18 -6.99 -10.02
C ALA A 99 10.23 -8.00 -10.53
N ALA A 100 11.30 -7.55 -11.16
CA ALA A 100 12.39 -8.41 -11.61
C ALA A 100 13.08 -9.09 -10.43
N VAL A 101 13.40 -8.35 -9.37
CA VAL A 101 14.03 -8.90 -8.15
C VAL A 101 13.13 -9.94 -7.49
N THR A 102 11.84 -9.66 -7.31
CA THR A 102 10.91 -10.63 -6.73
C THR A 102 10.77 -11.88 -7.60
N THR A 103 10.76 -11.73 -8.92
CA THR A 103 10.71 -12.87 -9.86
C THR A 103 11.95 -13.76 -9.71
N VAL A 104 13.14 -13.15 -9.60
CA VAL A 104 14.39 -13.89 -9.37
C VAL A 104 14.37 -14.61 -8.03
N LEU A 105 13.89 -13.97 -6.96
CA LEU A 105 13.78 -14.57 -5.62
C LEU A 105 12.79 -15.76 -5.55
N ILE A 106 11.71 -15.68 -6.32
CA ILE A 106 10.75 -16.80 -6.45
C ILE A 106 11.40 -17.94 -7.24
N MET A 107 12.10 -17.63 -8.34
CA MET A 107 12.82 -18.63 -9.14
C MET A 107 13.99 -19.28 -8.37
N SER A 108 14.59 -18.58 -7.40
CA SER A 108 15.62 -19.13 -6.50
C SER A 108 15.06 -19.91 -5.32
N ASN A 109 13.74 -20.15 -5.26
CA ASN A 109 13.03 -20.92 -4.24
C ASN A 109 13.37 -20.51 -2.79
N THR A 110 13.66 -19.23 -2.58
CA THR A 110 14.10 -18.68 -1.29
C THR A 110 12.91 -18.25 -0.41
N ILE A 111 11.72 -18.13 -1.00
CA ILE A 111 10.49 -17.66 -0.35
C ILE A 111 9.26 -18.50 -0.76
N GLY A 112 9.49 -19.72 -1.26
CA GLY A 112 8.45 -20.65 -1.72
C GLY A 112 7.93 -21.56 -0.61
#